data_AF-A0A8I1TK60-F1
#
_entry.id   AF-A0A8I1TK60-F1
#
_cell.length_a   1.000
_cell.length_b   1.000
_cell.length_c   1.000
_cell.angle_alpha   90.00
_cell.angle_beta   90.00
_cell.angle_gamma   90.00
#
_symmetry.space_group_name_H-M   'P 1'
#
loop_
_entity.id
_entity.type
_entity.pdbx_description
1 polymer ?
#
loop_
_entity_poly.entity_id
_entity_poly.type
_entity_poly.pdbx_seq_one_letter_code
_entity_poly.pdbx_strand_id
1 'polypeptide(L)'
;MDLTIAEELDRAFDLASLRREARTIGRPHQWRAANDHLDRCRHAREREQRLYQARYPTRVEAARRRLIDEAAKKGFELKPRWAGDDRFDKAAIQRQAERDVRRAHEGRLLRIEEFERQGLRAIVHRSMRENNMRGVARDGFDRAADRRAGIERRGSQREGPGNLTQFPRGGNRPRNRPRDR
;
A
#
# COMPACT_ATOMS: atom_id res chain seq x y z
N MET A 1 8.29 -9.11 15.09
CA MET A 1 7.07 -8.67 15.75
C MET A 1 5.95 -9.45 15.12
N ASP A 2 5.34 -10.32 15.90
CA ASP A 2 4.15 -11.05 15.45
C ASP A 2 3.01 -10.02 15.39
N LEU A 3 2.22 -10.06 14.32
CA LEU A 3 1.11 -9.14 14.15
C LEU A 3 -0.01 -9.55 15.09
N THR A 4 -0.76 -8.58 15.57
CA THR A 4 -2.03 -8.87 16.24
C THR A 4 -3.02 -9.43 15.22
N ILE A 5 -3.94 -10.29 15.66
CA ILE A 5 -4.99 -10.86 14.80
C ILE A 5 -5.77 -9.74 14.07
N ALA A 6 -6.02 -8.62 14.75
CA ALA A 6 -6.67 -7.45 14.17
C ALA A 6 -5.87 -6.87 12.99
N GLU A 7 -4.55 -6.68 13.14
CA GLU A 7 -3.68 -6.19 12.07
C GLU A 7 -3.60 -7.16 10.88
N GLU A 8 -3.61 -8.47 11.14
CA GLU A 8 -3.65 -9.48 10.07
C GLU A 8 -4.96 -9.42 9.28
N LEU A 9 -6.10 -9.29 9.98
CA LEU A 9 -7.40 -9.13 9.34
C LEU A 9 -7.47 -7.85 8.52
N ASP A 10 -7.02 -6.72 9.07
CA ASP A 10 -7.00 -5.44 8.36
C ASP A 10 -6.17 -5.53 7.09
N ARG A 11 -5.00 -6.18 7.14
CA ARG A 11 -4.15 -6.40 5.96
C ARG A 11 -4.82 -7.25 4.91
N ALA A 12 -5.49 -8.33 5.31
CA ALA A 12 -6.20 -9.22 4.40
C ALA A 12 -7.37 -8.51 3.71
N PHE A 13 -8.16 -7.75 4.49
CA PHE A 13 -9.28 -6.96 3.96
C PHE A 13 -8.81 -5.80 3.06
N ASP A 14 -7.74 -5.10 3.41
CA ASP A 14 -7.13 -4.04 2.59
C ASP A 14 -6.68 -4.61 1.25
N LEU A 15 -5.94 -5.72 1.25
CA LEU A 15 -5.49 -6.38 0.01
C LEU A 15 -6.67 -6.87 -0.84
N ALA A 16 -7.69 -7.46 -0.22
CA ALA A 16 -8.90 -7.91 -0.93
C ALA A 16 -9.65 -6.72 -1.57
N SER A 17 -9.76 -5.60 -0.85
CA SER A 17 -10.38 -4.37 -1.33
C SER A 17 -9.60 -3.78 -2.50
N LEU A 18 -8.27 -3.69 -2.39
CA LEU A 18 -7.39 -3.24 -3.47
C LEU A 18 -7.50 -4.12 -4.72
N ARG A 19 -7.58 -5.45 -4.57
CA ARG A 19 -7.80 -6.37 -5.69
C ARG A 19 -9.16 -6.14 -6.36
N ARG A 20 -10.20 -5.86 -5.57
CA ARG A 20 -11.53 -5.53 -6.10
C ARG A 20 -11.49 -4.20 -6.86
N GLU A 21 -10.91 -3.16 -6.29
CA GLU A 21 -10.78 -1.84 -6.91
C GLU A 21 -9.95 -1.91 -8.20
N ALA A 22 -8.86 -2.68 -8.21
CA ALA A 22 -8.03 -2.89 -9.40
C ALA A 22 -8.82 -3.49 -10.57
N ARG A 23 -9.83 -4.34 -10.30
CA ARG A 23 -10.72 -4.89 -11.34
C ARG A 23 -11.68 -3.86 -11.93
N THR A 24 -11.98 -2.80 -11.19
CA THR A 24 -12.89 -1.72 -11.63
C THR A 24 -12.18 -0.63 -12.44
N ILE A 25 -10.86 -0.72 -12.61
CA ILE A 25 -10.09 0.24 -13.40
C ILE A 25 -10.53 0.18 -14.87
N GLY A 26 -11.15 1.27 -15.35
CA GLY A 26 -11.68 1.33 -16.71
C GLY A 26 -10.64 1.63 -17.81
N ARG A 27 -9.46 2.16 -17.47
CA ARG A 27 -8.44 2.52 -18.47
C ARG A 27 -7.59 1.30 -18.85
N PRO A 28 -7.48 0.94 -20.14
CA PRO A 28 -6.78 -0.29 -20.56
C PRO A 28 -5.32 -0.41 -20.09
N HIS A 29 -4.57 0.70 -20.12
CA HIS A 29 -3.15 0.68 -19.74
C HIS A 29 -2.95 0.49 -18.22
N GLN A 30 -3.81 1.09 -17.39
CA GLN A 30 -3.76 0.92 -15.93
C GLN A 30 -4.24 -0.48 -15.53
N TRP A 31 -5.26 -0.99 -16.21
CA TRP A 31 -5.75 -2.36 -16.04
C TRP A 31 -4.66 -3.38 -16.38
N ARG A 32 -3.95 -3.20 -17.50
CA ARG A 32 -2.79 -4.04 -17.86
C ARG A 32 -1.71 -3.98 -16.78
N ALA A 33 -1.34 -2.77 -16.31
CA ALA A 33 -0.34 -2.62 -15.26
C ALA A 33 -0.75 -3.34 -13.95
N ALA A 34 -2.03 -3.29 -13.58
CA ALA A 34 -2.55 -4.01 -12.41
C ALA A 34 -2.44 -5.53 -12.59
N ASN A 35 -2.86 -6.06 -13.75
CA ASN A 35 -2.77 -7.49 -14.04
C ASN A 35 -1.33 -7.99 -14.11
N ASP A 36 -0.43 -7.25 -14.77
CA ASP A 36 0.98 -7.60 -14.83
C ASP A 36 1.59 -7.69 -13.42
N HIS A 37 1.21 -6.77 -12.52
CA HIS A 37 1.64 -6.80 -11.12
C HIS A 37 1.08 -8.00 -10.35
N LEU A 38 -0.22 -8.30 -10.52
CA LEU A 38 -0.87 -9.47 -9.92
C LEU A 38 -0.23 -10.78 -10.40
N ASP A 39 0.02 -10.90 -11.70
CA ASP A 39 0.63 -12.09 -12.31
C ASP A 39 2.06 -12.29 -11.81
N ARG A 40 2.87 -11.23 -11.73
CA ARG A 40 4.21 -11.28 -11.12
C ARG A 40 4.16 -11.79 -9.68
N CYS A 41 3.23 -11.27 -8.87
CA CYS A 41 3.06 -11.70 -7.48
C CYS A 41 2.60 -13.16 -7.40
N ARG A 42 1.66 -13.59 -8.25
CA ARG A 42 1.21 -14.99 -8.34
C ARG A 42 2.39 -15.91 -8.66
N HIS A 43 3.15 -15.62 -9.71
CA HIS A 43 4.31 -16.42 -10.09
C HIS A 43 5.40 -16.43 -9.01
N ALA A 44 5.60 -15.32 -8.30
CA ALA A 44 6.51 -15.28 -7.15
C ALA A 44 6.07 -16.23 -6.02
N ARG A 45 4.77 -16.27 -5.68
CA ARG A 45 4.23 -17.21 -4.68
C ARG A 45 4.38 -18.66 -5.13
N GLU A 46 4.00 -18.98 -6.37
CA GLU A 46 4.14 -20.32 -6.93
C GLU A 46 5.61 -20.78 -6.93
N ARG A 47 6.53 -19.91 -7.32
CA ARG A 47 7.97 -20.20 -7.31
C ARG A 47 8.49 -20.44 -5.91
N GLU A 48 8.13 -19.59 -4.94
CA GLU A 48 8.54 -19.78 -3.54
C GLU A 48 7.96 -21.07 -2.96
N GLN A 49 6.70 -21.40 -3.26
CA GLN A 49 6.07 -22.66 -2.83
C GLN A 49 6.80 -23.88 -3.39
N ARG A 50 7.11 -23.87 -4.70
CA ARG A 50 7.88 -24.96 -5.35
C ARG A 50 9.28 -25.09 -4.75
N LEU A 51 9.98 -23.96 -4.56
CA LEU A 51 11.31 -23.95 -3.95
C LEU A 51 11.29 -24.43 -2.50
N TYR A 52 10.26 -24.05 -1.75
CA TYR A 52 10.06 -24.50 -0.38
C TYR A 52 9.88 -26.01 -0.33
N GLN A 53 8.96 -26.57 -1.11
CA GLN A 53 8.71 -28.02 -1.16
C GLN A 53 9.95 -28.79 -1.60
N ALA A 54 10.58 -28.38 -2.71
CA ALA A 54 11.74 -29.08 -3.25
C ALA A 54 12.98 -29.04 -2.34
N ARG A 55 13.17 -27.95 -1.57
CA ARG A 55 14.35 -27.75 -0.72
C ARG A 55 14.04 -27.84 0.78
N TYR A 56 12.86 -28.31 1.16
CA TYR A 56 12.47 -28.42 2.57
C TYR A 56 13.45 -29.26 3.39
N PRO A 57 13.76 -30.52 3.02
CA PRO A 57 14.62 -31.37 3.86
C PRO A 57 16.03 -30.77 4.02
N THR A 58 16.62 -30.27 2.93
CA THR A 58 17.97 -29.68 2.96
C THR A 58 18.01 -28.38 3.78
N ARG A 59 16.95 -27.56 3.74
CA ARG A 59 16.82 -26.37 4.58
C ARG A 59 16.70 -26.73 6.06
N VAL A 60 15.93 -27.77 6.40
CA VAL A 60 15.78 -28.24 7.79
C VAL A 60 17.10 -28.79 8.32
N GLU A 61 17.83 -29.59 7.54
CA GLU A 61 19.16 -30.06 7.95
C GLU A 61 20.15 -28.91 8.17
N ALA A 62 20.15 -27.91 7.28
CA ALA A 62 21.00 -26.73 7.44
C ALA A 62 20.64 -25.92 8.69
N ALA A 63 19.33 -25.73 8.97
CA ALA A 63 18.87 -25.06 10.19
C ALA A 63 19.25 -25.88 11.44
N ARG A 64 19.10 -27.21 11.39
CA ARG A 64 19.52 -28.11 12.45
C ARG A 64 21.00 -27.92 12.77
N ARG A 65 21.89 -28.03 11.77
CA ARG A 65 23.34 -27.83 11.93
C ARG A 65 23.67 -26.50 12.60
N ARG A 66 23.04 -25.40 12.18
CA ARG A 66 23.23 -24.08 12.79
C ARG A 66 22.87 -24.06 14.27
N LEU A 67 21.75 -24.70 14.67
CA LEU A 67 21.36 -24.79 16.08
C LEU A 67 22.37 -25.61 16.90
N ILE A 68 22.93 -26.68 16.32
CA ILE A 68 24.02 -27.46 16.95
C ILE A 68 25.25 -26.57 17.14
N ASP A 69 25.68 -25.87 16.09
CA ASP A 69 26.85 -25.00 16.12
C ASP A 69 26.68 -23.84 17.10
N GLU A 70 25.47 -23.27 17.20
CA GLU A 70 25.14 -22.21 18.16
C GLU A 70 25.15 -22.72 19.61
N ALA A 71 24.60 -23.92 19.85
CA ALA A 71 24.67 -24.57 21.15
C ALA A 71 26.12 -24.86 21.56
N ALA A 72 26.95 -25.36 20.63
CA ALA A 72 28.37 -25.63 20.87
C ALA A 72 29.18 -24.36 21.17
N LYS A 73 28.80 -23.21 20.59
CA LYS A 73 29.45 -21.90 20.84
C LYS A 73 29.12 -21.30 22.20
N LYS A 74 28.01 -21.68 22.85
CA LYS A 74 27.48 -20.99 24.04
C LYS A 74 28.28 -21.23 25.34
N GLY A 75 29.46 -21.83 25.23
CA GLY A 75 30.43 -21.98 26.30
C GLY A 75 30.60 -23.45 26.69
N PHE A 76 31.84 -23.93 26.66
CA PHE A 76 32.27 -25.14 27.36
C PHE A 76 32.23 -24.89 28.88
N GLU A 77 31.08 -24.50 29.43
CA GLU A 77 30.83 -24.69 30.85
C GLU A 77 30.70 -26.21 31.03
N LEU A 78 31.85 -26.84 31.23
CA LEU A 78 31.99 -28.25 31.60
C LEU A 78 31.20 -28.45 32.89
N LYS A 79 29.91 -28.75 32.74
CA LYS A 79 29.10 -29.20 33.85
C LYS A 79 29.78 -30.46 34.39
N PRO A 80 30.09 -30.51 35.69
CA PRO A 80 30.74 -31.67 36.26
C PRO A 80 29.85 -32.90 36.01
N ARG A 81 30.47 -34.06 35.85
CA ARG A 81 29.86 -35.32 35.37
C ARG A 81 28.62 -35.80 36.18
N TRP A 82 28.42 -35.25 37.38
CA TRP A 82 27.26 -35.50 38.26
C TRP A 82 26.09 -34.52 38.07
N ALA A 83 26.28 -33.42 37.33
CA ALA A 83 25.27 -32.35 37.15
C ALA A 83 24.25 -32.63 36.03
N GLY A 84 24.11 -33.89 35.63
CA GLY A 84 23.04 -34.38 34.76
C GLY A 84 23.42 -34.50 33.28
N ASP A 85 22.68 -35.37 32.57
CA ASP A 85 22.82 -35.61 31.14
C ASP A 85 22.83 -34.30 30.34
N ASP A 86 23.77 -34.22 29.39
CA ASP A 86 23.85 -33.16 28.41
C ASP A 86 22.48 -33.07 27.71
N ARG A 87 21.74 -31.98 27.95
CA ARG A 87 20.32 -31.83 27.56
C ARG A 87 20.13 -31.58 26.06
N PHE A 88 20.99 -32.16 25.25
CA PHE A 88 20.93 -32.10 23.79
C PHE A 88 19.83 -33.04 23.28
N ASP A 89 18.57 -32.65 23.48
CA ASP A 89 17.42 -33.36 22.94
C ASP A 89 17.38 -33.17 21.40
N LYS A 90 17.84 -34.19 20.67
CA LYS A 90 17.82 -34.23 19.21
C LYS A 90 16.43 -33.97 18.63
N ALA A 91 15.37 -34.46 19.29
CA ALA A 91 14.01 -34.26 18.83
C ALA A 91 13.56 -32.80 19.01
N ALA A 92 13.96 -32.15 20.11
CA ALA A 92 13.69 -30.72 20.30
C ALA A 92 14.38 -29.85 19.24
N ILE A 93 15.65 -30.13 18.93
CA ILE A 93 16.40 -29.38 17.90
C ILE A 93 15.78 -29.58 16.53
N GLN A 94 15.39 -30.80 16.18
CA GLN A 94 14.71 -31.09 14.91
C GLN A 94 13.40 -30.30 14.79
N ARG A 95 12.55 -30.33 15.82
CA ARG A 95 11.30 -29.54 15.84
C ARG A 95 11.56 -28.04 15.71
N GLN A 96 12.60 -27.53 16.36
CA GLN A 96 12.96 -26.12 16.28
C GLN A 96 13.44 -25.74 14.88
N ALA A 97 14.29 -26.56 14.26
CA ALA A 97 14.76 -26.35 12.89
C ALA A 97 13.59 -26.31 11.89
N GLU A 98 12.61 -27.20 12.02
CA GLU A 98 11.39 -27.19 11.20
C GLU A 98 10.52 -25.95 11.42
N ARG A 99 10.41 -25.46 12.66
CA ARG A 99 9.71 -24.21 12.96
C ARG A 99 10.40 -23.01 12.32
N ASP A 100 11.73 -22.95 12.41
CA ASP A 100 12.50 -21.85 11.85
C ASP A 100 12.39 -21.82 10.31
N VAL A 101 12.43 -22.98 9.66
CA VAL A 101 12.25 -23.09 8.21
C VAL A 101 10.84 -22.68 7.78
N ARG A 102 9.79 -23.10 8.52
CA ARG A 102 8.39 -22.68 8.27
C ARG A 102 8.22 -21.18 8.43
N ARG A 103 8.65 -20.62 9.56
CA ARG A 103 8.61 -19.18 9.83
C ARG A 103 9.36 -18.37 8.76
N ALA A 104 10.52 -18.84 8.32
CA ALA A 104 11.28 -18.18 7.26
C ALA A 104 10.56 -18.22 5.90
N HIS A 105 9.81 -19.27 5.61
CA HIS A 105 9.00 -19.37 4.40
C HIS A 105 7.75 -18.47 4.47
N GLU A 106 7.01 -18.50 5.58
CA GLU A 106 5.89 -17.60 5.83
C GLU A 106 6.32 -16.13 5.72
N GLY A 107 7.47 -15.77 6.31
CA GLY A 107 8.04 -14.43 6.19
C GLY A 107 8.38 -14.03 4.75
N ARG A 108 8.72 -14.98 3.86
CA ARG A 108 8.90 -14.69 2.43
C ARG A 108 7.57 -14.48 1.72
N LEU A 109 6.54 -15.27 2.04
CA LEU A 109 5.19 -15.08 1.50
C LEU A 109 4.60 -13.72 1.89
N LEU A 110 4.73 -13.34 3.17
CA LEU A 110 4.28 -12.04 3.67
C LEU A 110 4.95 -10.87 2.95
N ARG A 111 6.25 -10.98 2.59
CA ARG A 111 6.93 -9.95 1.79
C ARG A 111 6.37 -9.84 0.38
N ILE A 112 5.97 -10.96 -0.23
CA ILE A 112 5.32 -10.95 -1.55
C ILE A 112 3.94 -10.28 -1.47
N GLU A 113 3.17 -10.56 -0.42
CA GLU A 113 1.88 -9.90 -0.17
C GLU A 113 2.03 -8.41 0.10
N GLU A 114 3.02 -8.00 0.88
CA GLU A 114 3.32 -6.59 1.11
C GLU A 114 3.65 -5.86 -0.20
N PHE A 115 4.49 -6.48 -1.03
CA PHE A 115 4.84 -5.97 -2.36
C PHE A 115 3.61 -5.88 -3.27
N GLU A 116 2.73 -6.88 -3.24
CA GLU A 116 1.47 -6.86 -3.97
C GLU A 116 0.61 -5.67 -3.53
N ARG A 117 0.40 -5.53 -2.22
CA ARG A 117 -0.42 -4.49 -1.60
C ARG A 117 0.07 -3.09 -1.96
N GLN A 118 1.36 -2.82 -1.78
CA GLN A 118 1.96 -1.52 -2.10
C GLN A 118 1.83 -1.18 -3.59
N GLY A 119 2.11 -2.14 -4.47
CA GLY A 119 2.01 -1.92 -5.91
C GLY A 119 0.57 -1.69 -6.38
N LEU A 120 -0.40 -2.48 -5.89
CA LEU A 120 -1.82 -2.27 -6.21
C LEU A 120 -2.31 -0.91 -5.71
N ARG A 121 -1.99 -0.56 -4.47
CA ARG A 121 -2.37 0.75 -3.88
C ARG A 121 -1.87 1.92 -4.73
N ALA A 122 -0.62 1.84 -5.21
CA ALA A 122 -0.05 2.87 -6.07
C ALA A 122 -0.79 2.98 -7.43
N ILE A 123 -1.14 1.84 -8.04
CA ILE A 123 -1.86 1.80 -9.33
C ILE A 123 -3.28 2.34 -9.16
N VAL A 124 -4.01 1.89 -8.14
CA VAL A 124 -5.36 2.35 -7.83
C VAL A 124 -5.39 3.86 -7.54
N HIS A 125 -4.50 4.35 -6.67
CA HIS A 125 -4.42 5.77 -6.34
C HIS A 125 -4.09 6.64 -7.57
N ARG A 126 -3.19 6.17 -8.45
CA ARG A 126 -2.92 6.83 -9.73
C ARG A 126 -4.17 6.88 -10.62
N SER A 127 -4.89 5.76 -10.71
CA SER A 127 -6.13 5.68 -11.49
C SER A 127 -7.19 6.66 -10.98
N MET A 128 -7.42 6.70 -9.66
CA MET A 128 -8.35 7.64 -9.03
C MET A 128 -7.95 9.09 -9.31
N ARG A 129 -6.68 9.44 -9.13
CA ARG A 129 -6.18 10.80 -9.40
C ARG A 129 -6.41 11.22 -10.86
N GLU A 130 -6.10 10.36 -11.82
CA GLU A 130 -6.30 10.64 -13.24
C GLU A 130 -7.77 10.76 -13.65
N ASN A 131 -8.66 9.98 -13.01
CA ASN A 131 -10.09 10.08 -13.25
C ASN A 131 -10.68 11.36 -12.65
N ASN A 132 -10.24 11.74 -11.44
CA ASN A 132 -10.66 12.98 -10.79
C ASN A 132 -10.23 14.22 -11.58
N MET A 133 -8.98 14.26 -12.07
CA MET A 133 -8.50 15.38 -12.90
C MET A 133 -9.31 15.53 -14.19
N ARG A 134 -9.77 14.42 -14.79
CA ARG A 134 -10.61 14.47 -15.99
C ARG A 134 -12.01 15.03 -15.69
N GLY A 135 -12.59 14.70 -14.54
CA GLY A 135 -13.84 15.30 -14.07
C GLY A 135 -13.71 16.82 -13.95
N VAL A 136 -12.70 17.29 -13.22
CA VAL A 136 -12.44 18.73 -13.02
C VAL A 136 -12.18 19.47 -14.34
N ALA A 137 -11.40 18.88 -15.25
CA ALA A 137 -11.13 19.49 -16.56
C ALA A 137 -12.40 19.58 -17.42
N ARG A 138 -13.24 18.53 -17.39
CA ARG A 138 -14.53 18.51 -18.08
C ARG A 138 -15.47 19.58 -17.52
N ASP A 139 -15.64 19.63 -16.20
CA ASP A 139 -16.50 20.62 -15.53
C ASP A 139 -16.02 22.05 -15.79
N GLY A 140 -14.70 22.26 -15.82
CA GLY A 140 -14.09 23.55 -16.16
C GLY A 140 -14.36 23.96 -17.61
N PHE A 141 -14.26 23.03 -18.56
CA PHE A 141 -14.59 23.26 -19.97
C PHE A 141 -16.08 23.54 -20.15
N ASP A 142 -16.95 22.71 -19.56
CA ASP A 142 -18.41 22.85 -19.66
C ASP A 142 -18.85 24.21 -19.07
N ARG A 143 -18.31 24.62 -17.92
CA ARG A 143 -18.56 25.94 -17.32
C ARG A 143 -18.04 27.09 -18.19
N ALA A 144 -16.87 26.95 -18.82
CA ALA A 144 -16.33 27.98 -19.71
C ALA A 144 -17.10 28.09 -21.03
N ALA A 145 -17.57 26.95 -21.57
CA ALA A 145 -18.42 26.89 -22.75
C ALA A 145 -19.79 27.52 -22.47
N ASP A 146 -20.40 27.23 -21.32
CA ASP A 146 -21.68 27.80 -20.90
C ASP A 146 -21.61 29.33 -20.73
N ARG A 147 -20.52 29.86 -20.12
CA ARG A 147 -20.27 31.31 -20.08
C ARG A 147 -20.13 31.96 -21.46
N ARG A 148 -19.63 31.23 -22.47
CA ARG A 148 -19.57 31.73 -23.85
C ARG A 148 -20.92 31.63 -24.58
N ALA A 149 -21.80 30.73 -24.14
CA ALA A 149 -23.16 30.57 -24.66
C ALA A 149 -24.19 31.50 -23.98
N GLY A 150 -23.85 32.07 -22.82
CA GLY A 150 -24.66 33.00 -22.06
C GLY A 150 -25.05 34.29 -22.83
N ILE A 151 -26.31 34.66 -22.65
CA ILE A 151 -27.09 35.78 -23.24
C ILE A 151 -26.43 37.18 -23.13
N GLU A 152 -25.34 37.34 -22.38
CA GLU A 152 -24.68 38.65 -22.16
C GLU A 152 -24.12 39.29 -23.44
N ARG A 153 -23.92 38.54 -24.53
CA ARG A 153 -23.56 39.15 -25.83
C ARG A 153 -24.70 39.89 -26.55
N ARG A 154 -25.96 39.82 -26.07
CA ARG A 154 -27.09 40.53 -26.70
C ARG A 154 -27.50 41.83 -26.01
N GLY A 155 -26.74 42.30 -25.00
CA GLY A 155 -27.13 43.47 -24.20
C GLY A 155 -26.29 44.74 -24.33
N SER A 156 -25.12 44.74 -24.98
CA SER A 156 -24.16 45.87 -24.92
C SER A 156 -24.03 46.69 -26.22
N GLN A 157 -25.10 46.78 -27.01
CA GLN A 157 -25.24 47.79 -28.07
C GLN A 157 -26.56 48.55 -27.92
N ARG A 158 -26.64 49.42 -26.92
CA ARG A 158 -27.39 50.69 -26.95
C ARG A 158 -27.16 51.44 -25.64
N GLU A 159 -27.26 52.76 -25.72
CA GLU A 159 -26.96 53.78 -24.68
C GLU A 159 -25.45 54.09 -24.63
N GLY A 160 -24.93 55.18 -25.20
CA GLY A 160 -25.46 56.53 -25.37
C GLY A 160 -24.49 57.50 -24.67
N PRO A 161 -23.79 58.42 -25.37
CA PRO A 161 -22.85 59.31 -24.73
C PRO A 161 -23.61 60.51 -24.13
N GLY A 162 -23.55 60.68 -22.81
CA GLY A 162 -24.01 61.93 -22.19
C GLY A 162 -24.48 61.74 -20.76
N ASN A 163 -23.63 62.03 -19.79
CA ASN A 163 -23.57 63.37 -19.18
C ASN A 163 -22.85 63.28 -17.83
N LEU A 164 -21.91 64.19 -17.65
CA LEU A 164 -21.23 64.47 -16.39
C LEU A 164 -22.27 64.79 -15.30
N THR A 165 -22.16 64.17 -14.12
CA THR A 165 -22.36 64.92 -12.89
C THR A 165 -21.52 64.37 -11.74
N GLN A 166 -20.93 65.32 -11.04
CA GLN A 166 -19.94 65.29 -9.98
C GLN A 166 -20.43 64.69 -8.66
N PHE A 167 -19.52 63.97 -7.97
CA PHE A 167 -19.23 63.94 -6.49
C PHE A 167 -20.39 63.68 -5.47
N PRO A 168 -20.16 63.25 -4.20
CA PRO A 168 -18.93 63.38 -3.43
C PRO A 168 -18.43 62.17 -2.63
N ARG A 169 -17.23 62.40 -2.06
CA ARG A 169 -16.51 61.65 -1.03
C ARG A 169 -17.36 61.46 0.24
N GLY A 170 -17.16 60.34 0.94
CA GLY A 170 -17.33 60.29 2.40
C GLY A 170 -17.70 58.92 2.99
N GLY A 171 -17.02 58.51 4.06
CA GLY A 171 -17.50 57.50 5.03
C GLY A 171 -17.01 56.07 4.79
N ASN A 172 -15.84 55.61 5.25
CA ASN A 172 -15.41 55.35 6.65
C ASN A 172 -15.98 54.04 7.27
N ARG A 173 -15.16 52.97 7.21
CA ARG A 173 -14.95 51.86 8.20
C ARG A 173 -16.07 50.82 8.45
N PRO A 174 -15.82 49.65 9.12
CA PRO A 174 -14.57 49.11 9.70
C PRO A 174 -14.23 47.63 9.35
N ARG A 175 -13.02 47.25 9.78
CA ARG A 175 -12.49 45.89 9.97
C ARG A 175 -13.22 45.11 11.07
N ASN A 176 -13.28 43.78 10.92
CA ASN A 176 -13.28 42.67 11.93
C ASN A 176 -14.23 41.56 11.46
N ARG A 177 -13.94 40.25 11.51
CA ARG A 177 -13.12 39.44 12.45
C ARG A 177 -12.85 38.05 11.84
N PRO A 178 -11.86 37.28 12.35
CA PRO A 178 -11.67 35.86 12.07
C PRO A 178 -12.25 34.95 13.18
N ARG A 179 -12.17 33.63 12.90
CA ARG A 179 -12.32 32.42 13.76
C ARG A 179 -13.70 31.74 13.78
N ASP A 180 -13.74 30.46 13.45
CA ASP A 180 -13.65 29.33 14.40
C ASP A 180 -13.27 28.05 13.62
N ARG A 181 -12.17 27.38 14.01
CA ARG A 181 -12.02 26.15 14.83
C ARG A 181 -12.10 24.86 14.01
#